data_AF-A0A7X7F1Z5-F1
#
_entry.id   AF-A0A7X7F1Z5-F1
#
_cell.length_a   1.000
_cell.length_b   1.000
_cell.length_c   1.000
_cell.angle_alpha   90.00
_cell.angle_beta   90.00
_cell.angle_gamma   90.00
#
_symmetry.space_group_name_H-M   'P 1'
#
loop_
_entity.id
_entity.type
_entity.pdbx_description
1 polymer ?
#
loop_
_entity_poly.entity_id
_entity_poly.type
_entity_poly.pdbx_seq_one_letter_code
_entity_poly.pdbx_strand_id
1 'polypeptide(L)'
;DPRESPSFVLMELLEAAGAELSYHDPHIPALPKMRHHKVRDMESTPLTAEFLSGVDCVLIATDHSSVDYDFVVKHAPLVVDTRNATKDVTQGREKICKA
;
A
#
# COMPACT_ATOMS: atom_id res chain seq x y z
N ASP A 1 -15.11 -5.79 2.04
CA ASP A 1 -14.99 -7.11 1.40
C ASP A 1 -13.89 -7.02 0.35
N PRO A 2 -12.76 -7.71 0.51
CA PRO A 2 -11.64 -7.65 -0.42
C PRO A 2 -11.99 -8.17 -1.82
N ARG A 3 -13.05 -8.98 -1.96
CA ARG A 3 -13.31 -9.78 -3.16
C ARG A 3 -13.61 -9.00 -4.45
N GLU A 4 -13.93 -7.71 -4.32
CA GLU A 4 -14.18 -6.79 -5.42
C GLU A 4 -13.28 -5.54 -5.29
N SER A 5 -12.18 -5.64 -4.53
CA SER A 5 -11.38 -4.46 -4.19
C SER A 5 -10.58 -3.99 -5.41
N PRO A 6 -10.64 -2.68 -5.75
CA PRO A 6 -9.75 -2.09 -6.75
C PRO A 6 -8.27 -2.28 -6.44
N SER A 7 -7.91 -2.60 -5.19
CA SER A 7 -6.54 -2.92 -4.80
C SER A 7 -5.97 -4.14 -5.54
N PHE A 8 -6.78 -5.17 -5.82
CA PHE A 8 -6.30 -6.34 -6.56
C PHE A 8 -5.94 -6.00 -8.01
N VAL A 9 -6.74 -5.15 -8.66
CA VAL A 9 -6.45 -4.67 -10.02
C VAL A 9 -5.14 -3.89 -10.05
N LEU A 10 -4.90 -3.03 -9.05
CA LEU A 10 -3.63 -2.30 -8.93
C LEU A 10 -2.45 -3.25 -8.76
N MET A 11 -2.57 -4.27 -7.91
CA MET A 11 -1.52 -5.29 -7.72
C MET A 11 -1.22 -6.03 -9.04
N GLU A 12 -2.24 -6.45 -9.78
CA GLU A 12 -2.05 -7.13 -11.08
C GLU A 12 -1.36 -6.22 -12.11
N LEU A 13 -1.74 -4.95 -12.19
CA LEU A 13 -1.12 -3.98 -13.09
C LEU A 13 0.36 -3.75 -12.74
N LEU A 14 0.68 -3.65 -11.45
CA LEU A 14 2.04 -3.45 -10.97
C LEU A 14 2.90 -4.71 -11.19
N GLU A 15 2.38 -5.91 -10.87
CA GLU A 15 3.08 -7.17 -11.17
C GLU A 15 3.32 -7.33 -12.68
N ALA A 16 2.32 -7.02 -13.51
CA ALA A 16 2.45 -7.07 -14.97
C ALA A 16 3.47 -6.05 -15.51
N ALA A 17 3.66 -4.93 -14.82
CA ALA A 17 4.70 -3.95 -15.10
C ALA A 17 6.09 -4.35 -14.56
N GLY A 18 6.20 -5.48 -13.85
CA GLY A 18 7.45 -6.01 -13.31
C GLY A 18 7.82 -5.48 -11.92
N ALA A 19 6.88 -4.87 -11.19
CA ALA A 19 7.12 -4.42 -9.83
C ALA A 19 7.26 -5.61 -8.86
N GLU A 20 8.16 -5.46 -7.88
CA GLU A 20 8.22 -6.34 -6.72
C GLU A 20 7.24 -5.84 -5.66
N LEU A 21 6.22 -6.65 -5.34
CA LEU A 21 5.16 -6.25 -4.43
C LEU A 21 5.39 -6.77 -3.01
N SER A 22 5.04 -5.92 -2.06
CA SER A 22 4.74 -6.29 -0.68
C SER A 22 3.36 -5.76 -0.32
N TYR A 23 2.66 -6.46 0.57
CA TYR A 23 1.28 -6.13 0.95
C TYR A 23 1.22 -5.74 2.42
N HIS A 24 0.38 -4.77 2.76
CA HIS A 24 0.04 -4.47 4.15
C HIS A 24 -1.45 -4.18 4.26
N ASP A 25 -2.08 -4.85 5.21
CA ASP A 25 -3.44 -4.56 5.66
C ASP A 25 -3.59 -4.99 7.13
N PRO A 26 -4.06 -4.10 8.01
CA PRO A 26 -4.22 -4.38 9.44
C PRO A 26 -5.42 -5.31 9.73
N HIS A 27 -6.33 -5.50 8.77
CA HIS A 27 -7.53 -6.32 8.91
C HIS A 27 -7.45 -7.64 8.15
N ILE A 28 -6.57 -7.73 7.15
CA ILE A 28 -6.40 -8.91 6.29
C ILE A 28 -4.92 -9.36 6.37
N PRO A 29 -4.57 -10.28 7.27
CA PRO A 29 -3.17 -10.69 7.49
C PRO A 29 -2.60 -11.51 6.33
N ALA A 30 -3.44 -12.13 5.51
CA ALA A 30 -3.04 -12.85 4.31
C ALA A 30 -4.09 -12.65 3.23
N LEU A 31 -3.65 -12.44 1.98
CA LEU A 31 -4.58 -12.24 0.87
C LEU A 31 -5.45 -13.48 0.66
N PRO A 32 -6.78 -13.32 0.57
CA PRO A 32 -7.65 -14.44 0.26
C PRO A 32 -7.44 -14.89 -1.19
N LYS A 33 -7.57 -16.20 -1.45
CA LYS A 33 -7.54 -16.73 -2.81
C LYS A 33 -8.72 -16.18 -3.61
N MET A 34 -8.41 -15.50 -4.70
CA MET A 34 -9.38 -14.88 -5.59
C MET A 34 -9.58 -15.74 -6.84
N ARG A 35 -10.83 -15.92 -7.29
CA ARG A 35 -11.14 -16.67 -8.52
C ARG A 35 -10.83 -15.87 -9.79
N HIS A 36 -10.96 -14.55 -9.72
CA HIS A 36 -10.80 -13.65 -10.87
C HIS A 36 -9.49 -12.87 -10.88
N HIS A 37 -8.74 -12.87 -9.78
CA HIS A 37 -7.45 -12.18 -9.69
C HIS A 37 -6.31 -13.19 -9.50
N LYS A 38 -5.24 -13.03 -10.28
CA LYS A 38 -4.04 -13.86 -10.24
C LYS A 38 -2.91 -13.20 -9.46
N VAL A 39 -3.22 -12.68 -8.28
CA VAL A 39 -2.19 -12.24 -7.33
C VAL A 39 -1.58 -13.43 -6.62
N ARG A 40 -0.29 -13.33 -6.30
CA ARG A 40 0.43 -14.33 -5.50
C ARG A 40 -0.12 -14.38 -4.07
N ASP A 41 0.11 -15.51 -3.40
CA ASP A 41 -0.14 -15.60 -1.96
C ASP A 41 0.84 -14.64 -1.26
N MET A 42 0.30 -13.65 -0.55
CA MET A 42 1.08 -12.63 0.16
C MET A 42 0.55 -12.47 1.59
N GLU A 43 1.49 -12.29 2.52
CA GLU A 43 1.20 -11.95 3.90
C GLU A 43 1.36 -10.45 4.13
N SER A 44 0.63 -9.93 5.11
CA SER A 44 0.69 -8.54 5.52
C SER A 44 2.04 -8.27 6.20
N THR A 45 2.89 -7.50 5.52
CA THR A 45 4.19 -7.07 6.03
C THR A 45 4.00 -5.93 7.03
N PRO A 46 4.61 -5.99 8.23
CA PRO A 46 4.58 -4.90 9.18
C PRO A 46 5.23 -3.62 8.62
N LEU A 47 4.60 -2.47 8.84
CA LEU A 47 5.13 -1.16 8.44
C LEU A 47 6.20 -0.70 9.44
N THR A 48 7.40 -1.30 9.39
CA THR A 48 8.55 -0.84 10.19
C THR A 48 9.31 0.27 9.46
N ALA A 49 10.07 1.08 10.20
CA ALA A 49 10.90 2.13 9.61
C ALA A 49 11.93 1.55 8.63
N GLU A 50 12.52 0.40 8.97
CA GLU A 50 13.48 -0.32 8.12
C GLU A 50 12.83 -0.75 6.81
N PHE A 51 11.69 -1.44 6.89
CA PHE A 51 10.95 -1.89 5.71
C PHE A 51 10.53 -0.72 4.81
N LEU A 52 9.93 0.31 5.39
CA LEU A 52 9.48 1.50 4.65
C LEU A 52 10.63 2.25 3.97
N SER A 53 11.81 2.28 4.60
CA SER A 53 12.99 2.93 4.00
C SER A 53 13.64 2.11 2.89
N GLY A 54 13.36 0.80 2.83
CA GLY A 54 13.93 -0.14 1.87
C GLY A 54 13.12 -0.33 0.59
N VAL A 55 11.91 0.22 0.51
CA VAL A 55 11.07 0.17 -0.70
C VAL A 55 11.23 1.44 -1.53
N ASP A 56 10.99 1.35 -2.85
CA ASP A 56 11.04 2.51 -3.74
C ASP A 56 9.84 3.46 -3.53
N CYS A 57 8.65 2.90 -3.30
CA CYS A 57 7.45 3.68 -3.03
C CYS A 57 6.40 2.88 -2.25
N VAL A 58 5.47 3.61 -1.61
CA VAL A 58 4.28 3.07 -0.98
C VAL A 58 3.05 3.57 -1.73
N LEU A 59 2.21 2.64 -2.21
CA LEU A 59 0.92 2.96 -2.82
C LEU A 59 -0.22 2.76 -1.81
N ILE A 60 -0.97 3.81 -1.52
CA ILE A 60 -2.15 3.73 -0.68
C ILE A 60 -3.35 3.39 -1.57
N ALA A 61 -3.71 2.10 -1.57
CA ALA A 61 -4.86 1.58 -2.29
C ALA A 61 -6.15 1.55 -1.46
N THR A 62 -6.03 1.58 -0.12
CA THR A 62 -7.14 1.59 0.85
C THR A 62 -6.82 2.57 1.98
N ASP A 63 -7.78 3.41 2.36
CA ASP A 63 -7.69 4.31 3.52
C ASP A 63 -8.13 3.55 4.78
N HIS A 64 -7.16 3.10 5.56
CA HIS A 64 -7.37 2.41 6.83
C HIS A 64 -7.07 3.38 7.96
N SER A 65 -8.08 3.75 8.76
CA SER A 65 -7.93 4.71 9.85
C SER A 65 -6.97 4.27 10.96
N SER A 66 -6.63 2.97 11.02
CA SER A 66 -5.66 2.42 11.98
C SER A 66 -4.21 2.52 11.52
N VAL A 67 -3.95 2.95 10.28
CA VAL A 67 -2.60 3.14 9.76
C VAL A 67 -2.09 4.53 10.15
N ASP A 68 -0.90 4.59 10.73
CA ASP A 68 -0.19 5.85 11.02
C ASP A 68 0.46 6.38 9.73
N TYR A 69 -0.29 7.20 8.98
CA TYR A 69 0.19 7.76 7.72
C TYR A 69 1.31 8.78 7.89
N ASP A 70 1.40 9.49 9.03
CA ASP A 70 2.54 10.35 9.34
C ASP A 70 3.82 9.50 9.46
N PHE A 71 3.75 8.34 10.12
CA PHE A 71 4.86 7.39 10.20
C PHE A 71 5.26 6.85 8.82
N VAL A 72 4.28 6.47 7.99
CA VAL A 72 4.52 5.98 6.62
C VAL A 72 5.25 7.04 5.79
N VAL A 73 4.73 8.27 5.73
CA VAL A 73 5.32 9.36 4.94
C VAL A 73 6.70 9.77 5.46
N LYS A 74 6.91 9.70 6.79
CA LYS A 74 8.21 9.99 7.39
C LYS A 74 9.29 9.04 6.88
N HIS A 75 9.00 7.74 6.81
CA HIS A 75 10.00 6.70 6.54
C HIS A 75 10.07 6.25 5.07
N ALA A 76 8.97 6.31 4.32
CA ALA A 76 8.97 5.99 2.90
C ALA A 76 9.70 7.07 2.06
N PRO A 77 10.38 6.69 0.96
CA PRO A 77 10.96 7.65 0.02
C PRO A 77 9.91 8.39 -0.82
N LEU A 78 8.86 7.68 -1.23
CA LEU A 78 7.75 8.20 -2.04
C LEU A 78 6.44 7.54 -1.59
N VAL A 79 5.37 8.32 -1.52
CA VAL A 79 4.01 7.84 -1.23
C VAL A 79 3.07 8.26 -2.36
N VAL A 80 2.41 7.29 -3.00
CA VAL A 80 1.36 7.51 -3.98
C VAL A 80 0.01 7.33 -3.30
N ASP A 81 -0.77 8.40 -3.19
CA ASP A 81 -2.03 8.41 -2.47
C ASP A 81 -3.22 8.53 -3.45
N THR A 82 -3.90 7.40 -3.69
CA THR A 82 -5.10 7.31 -4.55
C THR A 82 -6.40 7.46 -3.77
N ARG A 83 -6.32 7.63 -2.45
CA ARG A 83 -7.47 7.63 -1.53
C ARG A 83 -7.62 8.91 -0.74
N ASN A 84 -6.66 9.83 -0.88
CA ASN A 84 -6.57 11.04 -0.06
C ASN A 84 -6.47 10.70 1.44
N ALA A 85 -5.86 9.56 1.77
CA ALA A 85 -5.65 9.09 3.15
C ALA A 85 -4.63 9.97 3.90
N THR A 86 -3.69 10.58 3.17
CA THR A 86 -2.65 11.46 3.71
C THR A 86 -3.10 12.92 3.87
N LYS A 87 -4.41 13.19 3.81
CA LYS A 87 -4.96 14.56 3.86
C LYS A 87 -4.52 15.36 5.08
N ASP A 88 -4.38 14.69 6.23
CA ASP A 88 -4.04 15.30 7.52
C ASP A 88 -2.53 15.25 7.83
N VAL A 89 -1.73 14.59 6.99
CA VAL A 89 -0.27 14.53 7.15
C VAL A 89 0.33 15.92 6.92
N THR A 90 1.08 16.41 7.90
CA THR A 90 1.62 17.79 7.87
C THR A 90 3.10 17.87 7.48
N GLN A 91 3.87 16.78 7.65
CA GLN A 91 5.30 16.72 7.38
C GLN A 91 5.59 15.78 6.21
N GLY A 92 6.70 16.00 5.48
CA GLY A 92 7.11 15.12 4.37
C GLY A 92 6.17 15.15 3.16
N ARG A 93 5.34 16.20 3.03
CA ARG A 93 4.32 16.32 1.98
C ARG A 93 4.90 16.36 0.57
N GLU A 94 6.15 16.78 0.43
CA GLU A 94 6.91 16.76 -0.82
C GLU A 94 7.12 15.33 -1.37
N LYS A 95 7.02 14.31 -0.51
CA LYS A 95 7.08 12.90 -0.90
C LYS A 95 5.73 12.32 -1.34
N ILE A 96 4.64 13.09 -1.23
CA ILE A 96 3.29 12.61 -1.49
C ILE A 96 2.88 13.00 -2.90
N CYS A 97 2.71 12.00 -3.77
CA CYS A 97 2.07 12.15 -5.06
C CYS A 97 0.59 11.77 -4.94
N LYS A 98 -0.30 12.75 -5.14
CA LYS A 98 -1.75 12.48 -5.22
C LYS A 98 -2.13 12.07 -6.64
N ALA A 99 -2.93 11.01 -6.78
CA ALA A 99 -3.36 10.46 -8.06
C ALA A 99 -4.89 10.31 -8.13
#